data_AF-A0A255ZK78-F1
#
_entry.id   AF-A0A255ZK78-F1
#
_cell.length_a   1.000
_cell.length_b   1.000
_cell.length_c   1.000
_cell.angle_alpha   90.00
_cell.angle_beta   90.00
_cell.angle_gamma   90.00
#
_symmetry.space_group_name_H-M   'P 1'
#
loop_
_entity.id
_entity.type
_entity.pdbx_description
1 polymer ?
#
loop_
_entity_poly.entity_id
_entity_poly.type
_entity_poly.pdbx_seq_one_letter_code
_entity_poly.pdbx_strand_id
1 'polypeptide(L)'
;MFTAESIPASLTRIIADATEKAGGWQGFDAFMGQALYTPGLGYYANGLSKFGQMPQGLRGAEGVAGAGSDFVTAPEMTPLFGQALARQVAQVLEATGTDEVWEFGAGTGALALQLLEALGDQVRSYTIVDLSDSLKARQAQTLAAHAGKVRWVSALPAHMRGVVVGNEVLDAMPVQLLVRKSGVWHERGVVVEQGALQWSDRPTALRPPIEIDGEHDYLTEIHPQGEAFVRTLADRLTLGAALLLDYGFPESEYYHVQRHMGTVMCHQAHQSDPDPLQAVGLKDITAHVNFTGIALAAQDAGLDVLGYTSQAHFLINCGLVEAMQDAPLPERVAAQKLIMEHEMGEFFKVIALGRGVDVSLRGFARGDRTHRL
;
A
#
# COMPACT_ATOMS: atom_id res chain seq x y z
N MET A 1 -12.95 -6.01 -24.70
CA MET A 1 -11.91 -6.34 -23.71
C MET A 1 -10.62 -5.74 -24.24
N PHE A 2 -9.97 -4.85 -23.49
CA PHE A 2 -8.67 -4.31 -23.88
C PHE A 2 -7.60 -5.39 -23.72
N THR A 3 -6.66 -5.45 -24.65
CA THR A 3 -5.48 -6.33 -24.59
C THR A 3 -4.31 -5.59 -23.95
N ALA A 4 -3.32 -6.30 -23.43
CA ALA A 4 -2.08 -5.69 -22.91
C ALA A 4 -1.44 -4.73 -23.94
N GLU A 5 -1.51 -5.05 -25.23
CA GLU A 5 -0.97 -4.21 -26.32
C GLU A 5 -1.76 -2.91 -26.55
N SER A 6 -3.06 -2.86 -26.20
CA SER A 6 -3.92 -1.69 -26.46
C SER A 6 -4.14 -0.78 -25.25
N ILE A 7 -3.82 -1.25 -24.04
CA ILE A 7 -3.96 -0.48 -22.80
C ILE A 7 -3.12 0.81 -22.84
N PRO A 8 -1.78 0.77 -23.09
CA PRO A 8 -0.97 1.99 -23.05
C PRO A 8 -1.48 3.06 -24.02
N ALA A 9 -1.74 2.70 -25.27
CA ALA A 9 -2.20 3.67 -26.28
C ALA A 9 -3.57 4.28 -25.92
N SER A 10 -4.47 3.49 -25.35
CA SER A 10 -5.80 3.97 -24.94
C SER A 10 -5.72 4.88 -23.72
N LEU A 11 -4.91 4.49 -22.73
CA LEU A 11 -4.75 5.22 -21.49
C LEU A 11 -3.97 6.53 -21.71
N THR A 12 -2.92 6.52 -22.53
CA THR A 12 -2.21 7.74 -22.94
C THR A 12 -3.13 8.74 -23.63
N ARG A 13 -4.12 8.29 -24.43
CA ARG A 13 -5.12 9.19 -25.03
C ARG A 13 -6.01 9.84 -23.97
N ILE A 14 -6.50 9.06 -23.00
CA ILE A 14 -7.32 9.59 -21.90
C ILE A 14 -6.53 10.61 -21.08
N ILE A 15 -5.27 10.30 -20.78
CA ILE A 15 -4.33 11.17 -20.08
C ILE A 15 -4.10 12.46 -20.88
N ALA A 16 -3.93 12.36 -22.20
CA ALA A 16 -3.77 13.52 -23.08
C ALA A 16 -5.01 14.43 -23.06
N ASP A 17 -6.20 13.86 -23.21
CA ASP A 17 -7.47 14.61 -23.16
C ASP A 17 -7.67 15.29 -21.78
N ALA A 18 -7.30 14.60 -20.69
CA ALA A 18 -7.36 15.16 -19.34
C ALA A 18 -6.36 16.31 -19.15
N THR A 19 -5.13 16.14 -19.66
CA THR A 19 -4.06 17.15 -19.62
C THR A 19 -4.45 18.40 -20.41
N GLU A 20 -5.04 18.24 -21.60
CA GLU A 20 -5.53 19.36 -22.42
C GLU A 20 -6.63 20.14 -21.67
N LYS A 21 -7.61 19.43 -21.09
CA LYS A 21 -8.68 20.05 -20.27
C LYS A 21 -8.15 20.77 -19.04
N ALA A 22 -7.01 20.35 -18.50
CA ALA A 22 -6.34 21.00 -17.37
C ALA A 22 -5.44 22.19 -17.79
N GLY A 23 -5.47 22.61 -19.05
CA GLY A 23 -4.64 23.71 -19.55
C GLY A 23 -3.25 23.28 -20.01
N GLY A 24 -3.13 22.04 -20.50
CA GLY A 24 -1.92 21.50 -21.11
C GLY A 24 -0.87 20.97 -20.13
N TRP A 25 -1.20 20.82 -18.85
CA TRP A 25 -0.34 20.27 -17.80
C TRP A 25 -1.19 19.71 -16.67
N GLN A 26 -0.79 18.59 -16.10
CA GLN A 26 -1.38 18.05 -14.88
C GLN A 26 -0.31 17.60 -13.88
N GLY A 27 -0.63 17.64 -12.59
CA GLY A 27 0.26 17.15 -11.53
C GLY A 27 0.54 15.66 -11.68
N PHE A 28 1.67 15.20 -11.12
CA PHE A 28 2.02 13.79 -11.15
C PHE A 28 1.01 12.91 -10.40
N ASP A 29 0.39 13.43 -9.34
CA ASP A 29 -0.69 12.80 -8.60
C ASP A 29 -1.90 12.50 -9.50
N ALA A 30 -2.33 13.46 -10.30
CA ALA A 30 -3.43 13.28 -11.25
C ALA A 30 -3.07 12.23 -12.32
N PHE A 31 -1.85 12.28 -12.85
CA PHE A 31 -1.34 11.29 -13.79
C PHE A 31 -1.28 9.88 -13.16
N MET A 32 -0.69 9.74 -11.97
CA MET A 32 -0.54 8.47 -11.26
C MET A 32 -1.91 7.87 -10.93
N GLY A 33 -2.86 8.70 -10.50
CA GLY A 33 -4.24 8.28 -10.30
C GLY A 33 -4.90 7.72 -11.56
N GLN A 34 -4.70 8.37 -12.71
CA GLN A 34 -5.18 7.87 -14.00
C GLN A 34 -4.47 6.57 -14.41
N ALA A 35 -3.14 6.52 -14.28
CA ALA A 35 -2.31 5.37 -14.64
C ALA A 35 -2.67 4.11 -13.85
N LEU A 36 -3.01 4.27 -12.57
CA LEU A 36 -3.30 3.17 -11.66
C LEU A 36 -4.78 2.79 -11.62
N TYR A 37 -5.70 3.77 -11.66
CA TYR A 37 -7.09 3.56 -11.28
C TYR A 37 -8.13 3.88 -12.35
N THR A 38 -7.74 4.26 -13.58
CA THR A 38 -8.72 4.48 -14.67
C THR A 38 -9.53 3.19 -14.89
N PRO A 39 -10.87 3.22 -14.76
CA PRO A 39 -11.69 2.02 -14.87
C PRO A 39 -11.44 1.23 -16.16
N GLY A 40 -11.09 -0.05 -16.01
CA GLY A 40 -10.83 -0.96 -17.13
C GLY A 40 -9.47 -0.82 -17.81
N LEU A 41 -8.68 0.22 -17.51
CA LEU A 41 -7.40 0.52 -18.18
C LEU A 41 -6.22 0.69 -17.23
N GLY A 42 -6.43 1.41 -16.13
CA GLY A 42 -5.39 1.64 -15.12
C GLY A 42 -4.93 0.32 -14.51
N TYR A 43 -3.69 0.30 -14.02
CA TYR A 43 -3.04 -0.91 -13.52
C TYR A 43 -3.96 -1.69 -12.57
N TYR A 44 -4.34 -1.17 -11.42
CA TYR A 44 -5.22 -1.87 -10.47
C TYR A 44 -6.65 -2.11 -11.00
N ALA A 45 -7.11 -1.34 -11.98
CA ALA A 45 -8.49 -1.38 -12.49
C ALA A 45 -8.68 -2.17 -13.80
N ASN A 46 -7.63 -2.77 -14.37
CA ASN A 46 -7.73 -3.58 -15.59
C ASN A 46 -7.79 -5.10 -15.32
N GLY A 47 -8.12 -5.88 -16.35
CA GLY A 47 -8.31 -7.33 -16.25
C GLY A 47 -7.05 -8.20 -16.28
N LEU A 48 -5.85 -7.60 -16.33
CA LEU A 48 -4.60 -8.35 -16.34
C LEU A 48 -4.29 -8.95 -14.96
N SER A 49 -3.65 -10.12 -14.95
CA SER A 49 -3.13 -10.75 -13.73
C SER A 49 -1.87 -10.01 -13.26
N LYS A 50 -1.82 -9.68 -11.97
CA LYS A 50 -0.78 -8.82 -11.36
C LYS A 50 -0.09 -9.46 -10.17
N PHE A 51 -0.83 -10.30 -9.44
CA PHE A 51 -0.39 -10.90 -8.18
C PHE A 51 -0.20 -12.41 -8.31
N GLY A 52 0.95 -12.89 -7.84
CA GLY A 52 1.40 -14.28 -7.90
C GLY A 52 2.90 -14.41 -7.65
N GLN A 53 3.44 -15.63 -7.73
CA GLN A 53 4.84 -15.91 -7.38
C GLN A 53 5.82 -16.01 -8.57
N MET A 54 5.32 -16.02 -9.81
CA MET A 54 6.14 -16.31 -10.99
C MET A 54 5.95 -15.24 -12.08
N PRO A 55 7.02 -14.82 -12.79
CA PRO A 55 6.91 -13.95 -13.95
C PRO A 55 6.10 -14.59 -15.08
N GLN A 56 5.51 -13.75 -15.94
CA GLN A 56 4.80 -14.23 -17.13
C GLN A 56 5.76 -15.01 -18.05
N GLY A 57 5.42 -16.27 -18.36
CA GLY A 57 6.16 -17.08 -19.34
C GLY A 57 7.16 -18.10 -18.78
N LEU A 58 7.36 -18.20 -17.46
CA LEU A 58 8.16 -19.28 -16.86
C LEU A 58 7.27 -20.49 -16.51
N ARG A 59 7.60 -21.66 -17.05
CA ARG A 59 6.93 -22.94 -16.73
C ARG A 59 7.43 -23.46 -15.38
N GLY A 60 6.52 -23.70 -14.45
CA GLY A 60 6.82 -24.48 -13.24
C GLY A 60 7.13 -25.95 -13.56
N ALA A 61 7.67 -26.69 -12.59
CA ALA A 61 8.03 -28.11 -12.70
C ALA A 61 6.84 -29.01 -13.11
N GLU A 62 5.60 -28.54 -12.91
CA GLU A 62 4.36 -29.24 -13.25
C GLU A 62 3.71 -28.78 -14.58
N GLY A 63 4.41 -27.96 -15.38
CA GLY A 63 3.96 -27.60 -16.74
C GLY A 63 2.78 -26.63 -16.83
N VAL A 64 2.28 -26.12 -15.70
CA VAL A 64 1.29 -25.03 -15.67
C VAL A 64 2.01 -23.70 -15.86
N ALA A 65 1.74 -23.01 -16.97
CA ALA A 65 2.16 -21.62 -17.14
C ALA A 65 1.35 -20.76 -16.17
N GLY A 66 2.00 -20.21 -15.14
CA GLY A 66 1.36 -19.26 -14.24
C GLY A 66 0.90 -18.03 -15.03
N ALA A 67 -0.26 -17.49 -14.66
CA ALA A 67 -0.59 -16.12 -15.03
C ALA A 67 0.44 -15.24 -14.32
N GLY A 68 1.35 -14.62 -15.07
CA GLY A 68 2.48 -13.89 -14.51
C GLY A 68 2.07 -12.87 -13.45
N SER A 69 2.96 -12.61 -12.50
CA SER A 69 2.83 -11.53 -11.54
C SER A 69 3.90 -10.47 -11.75
N ASP A 70 3.66 -9.28 -11.22
CA ASP A 70 4.59 -8.17 -11.25
C ASP A 70 5.45 -8.13 -9.97
N PHE A 71 4.90 -8.57 -8.83
CA PHE A 71 5.60 -8.72 -7.54
C PHE A 71 4.94 -9.77 -6.62
N VAL A 72 5.65 -10.13 -5.53
CA VAL A 72 5.19 -11.05 -4.47
C VAL A 72 4.99 -10.27 -3.17
N THR A 73 3.77 -10.21 -2.66
CA THR A 73 3.44 -9.56 -1.37
C THR A 73 3.56 -10.54 -0.21
N ALA A 74 3.75 -10.06 1.03
CA ALA A 74 3.93 -10.91 2.21
C ALA A 74 2.83 -11.99 2.40
N PRO A 75 1.52 -11.69 2.19
CA PRO A 75 0.47 -12.71 2.30
C PRO A 75 0.58 -13.87 1.29
N GLU A 76 1.23 -13.65 0.14
CA GLU A 76 1.43 -14.66 -0.92
C GLU A 76 2.68 -15.52 -0.66
N MET A 77 3.55 -15.13 0.27
CA MET A 77 4.79 -15.85 0.58
C MET A 77 4.56 -17.01 1.54
N THR A 78 3.77 -16.78 2.60
CA THR A 78 3.51 -17.76 3.65
C THR A 78 2.26 -17.39 4.46
N PRO A 79 1.44 -18.37 4.87
CA PRO A 79 0.28 -18.12 5.74
C PRO A 79 0.68 -17.61 7.15
N LEU A 80 1.95 -17.79 7.54
CA LEU A 80 2.46 -17.36 8.85
C LEU A 80 2.37 -15.84 9.04
N PHE A 81 2.37 -15.06 7.95
CA PHE A 81 2.17 -13.61 8.02
C PHE A 81 0.78 -13.25 8.55
N GLY A 82 -0.28 -13.75 7.92
CA GLY A 82 -1.66 -13.49 8.34
C GLY A 82 -1.97 -14.10 9.71
N GLN A 83 -1.39 -15.24 10.06
CA GLN A 83 -1.52 -15.82 11.41
C GLN A 83 -0.90 -14.95 12.50
N ALA A 84 0.27 -14.35 12.25
CA ALA A 84 0.89 -13.41 13.17
C ALA A 84 0.04 -12.12 13.28
N LEU A 85 -0.38 -11.55 12.15
CA LEU A 85 -1.24 -10.37 12.13
C LEU A 85 -2.57 -10.61 12.85
N ALA A 86 -3.19 -11.79 12.67
CA ALA A 86 -4.42 -12.20 13.32
C ALA A 86 -4.34 -12.09 14.85
N ARG A 87 -3.17 -12.37 15.46
CA ARG A 87 -3.01 -12.24 16.91
C ARG A 87 -3.08 -10.80 17.40
N GLN A 88 -2.63 -9.83 16.59
CA GLN A 88 -2.80 -8.41 16.90
C GLN A 88 -4.24 -7.97 16.65
N VAL A 89 -4.86 -8.43 15.56
CA VAL A 89 -6.26 -8.14 15.24
C VAL A 89 -7.18 -8.65 16.36
N ALA A 90 -7.02 -9.91 16.78
CA ALA A 90 -7.74 -10.53 17.88
C ALA A 90 -7.64 -9.69 19.17
N GLN A 91 -6.44 -9.26 19.53
CA GLN A 91 -6.23 -8.43 20.71
C GLN A 91 -7.05 -7.13 20.67
N VAL A 92 -7.11 -6.46 19.52
CA VAL A 92 -7.88 -5.21 19.39
C VAL A 92 -9.39 -5.49 19.43
N LEU A 93 -9.86 -6.54 18.76
CA LEU A 93 -11.25 -6.95 18.77
C LEU A 93 -11.72 -7.26 20.20
N GLU A 94 -10.92 -8.02 20.96
CA GLU A 94 -11.14 -8.31 22.38
C GLU A 94 -11.18 -7.04 23.23
N ALA A 95 -10.15 -6.19 23.12
CA ALA A 95 -10.03 -4.99 23.96
C ALA A 95 -11.16 -3.98 23.72
N THR A 96 -11.72 -3.95 22.52
CA THR A 96 -12.80 -3.02 22.15
C THR A 96 -14.19 -3.64 22.16
N GLY A 97 -14.31 -4.96 22.37
CA GLY A 97 -15.57 -5.70 22.28
C GLY A 97 -16.22 -5.58 20.89
N THR A 98 -15.41 -5.52 19.84
CA THR A 98 -15.86 -5.42 18.44
C THR A 98 -15.61 -6.74 17.70
N ASP A 99 -16.29 -6.93 16.56
CA ASP A 99 -16.27 -8.19 15.81
C ASP A 99 -16.21 -7.99 14.29
N GLU A 100 -15.79 -6.80 13.85
CA GLU A 100 -15.71 -6.44 12.43
C GLU A 100 -14.26 -6.17 12.02
N VAL A 101 -13.88 -6.70 10.85
CA VAL A 101 -12.61 -6.41 10.19
C VAL A 101 -12.89 -5.73 8.86
N TRP A 102 -12.10 -4.72 8.52
CA TRP A 102 -12.17 -3.97 7.28
C TRP A 102 -10.82 -4.04 6.60
N GLU A 103 -10.75 -4.55 5.38
CA GLU A 103 -9.50 -4.61 4.61
C GLU A 103 -9.60 -3.70 3.39
N PHE A 104 -8.66 -2.78 3.27
CA PHE A 104 -8.48 -1.98 2.07
C PHE A 104 -7.49 -2.67 1.15
N GLY A 105 -7.82 -2.79 -0.14
CA GLY A 105 -6.90 -3.37 -1.13
C GLY A 105 -6.53 -4.82 -0.85
N ALA A 106 -7.51 -5.72 -0.70
CA ALA A 106 -7.30 -7.12 -0.31
C ALA A 106 -6.56 -8.00 -1.36
N GLY A 107 -6.12 -7.42 -2.48
CA GLY A 107 -5.37 -8.11 -3.53
C GLY A 107 -6.11 -9.35 -4.03
N THR A 108 -5.50 -10.52 -3.85
CA THR A 108 -6.07 -11.83 -4.24
C THR A 108 -7.10 -12.39 -3.26
N GLY A 109 -7.23 -11.78 -2.07
CA GLY A 109 -7.96 -12.31 -0.92
C GLY A 109 -7.13 -13.22 -0.02
N ALA A 110 -5.82 -13.40 -0.27
CA ALA A 110 -4.97 -14.29 0.53
C ALA A 110 -4.88 -13.86 2.00
N LEU A 111 -4.68 -12.56 2.28
CA LEU A 111 -4.62 -12.05 3.65
C LEU A 111 -5.98 -12.18 4.36
N ALA A 112 -7.07 -11.80 3.68
CA ALA A 112 -8.43 -12.01 4.16
C ALA A 112 -8.69 -13.46 4.58
N LEU A 113 -8.29 -14.42 3.75
CA LEU A 113 -8.46 -15.85 4.04
C LEU A 113 -7.70 -16.23 5.32
N GLN A 114 -6.42 -15.86 5.41
CA GLN A 114 -5.58 -16.16 6.57
C GLN A 114 -6.15 -15.55 7.86
N LEU A 115 -6.64 -14.31 7.81
CA LEU A 115 -7.25 -13.65 8.96
C LEU A 115 -8.58 -14.31 9.36
N LEU A 116 -9.44 -14.65 8.39
CA LEU A 116 -10.71 -15.33 8.64
C LEU A 116 -10.52 -16.72 9.25
N GLU A 117 -9.54 -17.48 8.76
CA GLU A 117 -9.21 -18.81 9.29
C GLU A 117 -8.61 -18.72 10.71
N ALA A 118 -7.70 -17.76 10.95
CA ALA A 118 -7.04 -17.62 12.24
C ALA A 118 -7.95 -17.02 13.33
N LEU A 119 -8.84 -16.09 12.97
CA LEU A 119 -9.75 -15.42 13.92
C LEU A 119 -11.04 -16.20 14.17
N GLY A 120 -11.46 -17.06 13.22
CA GLY A 120 -12.64 -17.89 13.37
C GLY A 120 -13.90 -17.08 13.70
N ASP A 121 -14.56 -17.42 14.80
CA ASP A 121 -15.83 -16.80 15.23
C ASP A 121 -15.69 -15.47 15.97
N GLN A 122 -14.46 -15.04 16.26
CA GLN A 122 -14.21 -13.70 16.78
C GLN A 122 -14.55 -12.62 15.75
N VAL A 123 -14.48 -12.95 14.45
CA VAL A 123 -14.92 -12.08 13.37
C VAL A 123 -16.29 -12.50 12.89
N ARG A 124 -17.26 -11.62 13.07
CA ARG A 124 -18.62 -11.74 12.55
C ARG A 124 -18.71 -11.23 11.12
N SER A 125 -18.00 -10.15 10.80
CA SER A 125 -18.02 -9.56 9.46
C SER A 125 -16.63 -9.13 8.99
N TYR A 126 -16.31 -9.47 7.76
CA TYR A 126 -15.09 -9.08 7.07
C TYR A 126 -15.46 -8.25 5.84
N THR A 127 -15.11 -6.96 5.84
CA THR A 127 -15.48 -6.03 4.77
C THR A 127 -14.28 -5.70 3.92
N ILE A 128 -14.33 -5.98 2.62
CA ILE A 128 -13.29 -5.60 1.68
C ILE A 128 -13.70 -4.32 0.96
N VAL A 129 -12.79 -3.34 0.95
CA VAL A 129 -12.88 -2.11 0.18
C VAL A 129 -11.90 -2.21 -0.97
N ASP A 130 -12.43 -2.46 -2.17
CA ASP A 130 -11.62 -2.62 -3.38
C ASP A 130 -12.26 -1.87 -4.55
N LEU A 131 -11.43 -1.20 -5.34
CA LEU A 131 -11.83 -0.45 -6.52
C LEU A 131 -11.95 -1.33 -7.76
N SER A 132 -11.34 -2.53 -7.74
CA SER A 132 -11.19 -3.38 -8.91
C SER A 132 -12.21 -4.52 -8.95
N ASP A 133 -13.10 -4.51 -9.95
CA ASP A 133 -14.09 -5.58 -10.10
C ASP A 133 -13.46 -6.94 -10.46
N SER A 134 -12.30 -6.94 -11.13
CA SER A 134 -11.57 -8.18 -11.41
C SER A 134 -10.97 -8.79 -10.13
N LEU A 135 -10.47 -7.97 -9.21
CA LEU A 135 -9.99 -8.42 -7.91
C LEU A 135 -11.13 -8.93 -7.03
N LYS A 136 -12.29 -8.24 -7.01
CA LYS A 136 -13.48 -8.73 -6.29
C LYS A 136 -13.89 -10.13 -6.72
N ALA A 137 -13.87 -10.41 -8.03
CA ALA A 137 -14.19 -11.74 -8.53
C ALA A 137 -13.17 -12.81 -8.08
N ARG A 138 -11.87 -12.49 -8.09
CA ARG A 138 -10.82 -13.38 -7.58
C ARG A 138 -10.94 -13.61 -6.08
N GLN A 139 -11.15 -12.55 -5.31
CA GLN A 139 -11.36 -12.60 -3.87
C GLN A 139 -12.58 -13.45 -3.51
N ALA A 140 -13.70 -13.31 -4.24
CA ALA A 140 -14.88 -14.12 -4.02
C ALA A 140 -14.62 -15.64 -4.23
N GLN A 141 -13.74 -15.99 -5.17
CA GLN A 141 -13.32 -17.38 -5.36
C GLN A 141 -12.43 -17.85 -4.20
N THR A 142 -11.41 -17.06 -3.83
CA THR A 142 -10.51 -17.36 -2.70
C THR A 142 -11.28 -17.52 -1.38
N LEU A 143 -12.30 -16.70 -1.17
CA LEU A 143 -13.06 -16.60 0.09
C LEU A 143 -14.39 -17.37 0.07
N ALA A 144 -14.60 -18.25 -0.90
CA ALA A 144 -15.87 -18.95 -1.08
C ALA A 144 -16.32 -19.71 0.18
N ALA A 145 -15.39 -20.31 0.94
CA ALA A 145 -15.68 -21.00 2.20
C ALA A 145 -16.19 -20.08 3.31
N HIS A 146 -15.90 -18.77 3.22
CA HIS A 146 -16.27 -17.75 4.20
C HIS A 146 -17.30 -16.74 3.67
N ALA A 147 -17.98 -17.05 2.55
CA ALA A 147 -18.92 -16.13 1.90
C ALA A 147 -20.03 -15.59 2.82
N GLY A 148 -20.38 -16.30 3.91
CA GLY A 148 -21.33 -15.83 4.91
C GLY A 148 -20.84 -14.70 5.82
N LYS A 149 -19.52 -14.46 5.90
CA LYS A 149 -18.89 -13.41 6.71
C LYS A 149 -18.36 -12.24 5.86
N VAL A 150 -18.08 -12.48 4.58
CA VAL A 150 -17.40 -11.53 3.69
C VAL A 150 -18.38 -10.64 2.93
N ARG A 151 -18.09 -9.34 2.87
CA ARG A 151 -18.83 -8.37 2.05
C ARG A 151 -17.89 -7.40 1.36
N TRP A 152 -18.29 -6.90 0.19
CA TRP A 152 -17.57 -5.85 -0.55
C TRP A 152 -18.36 -4.56 -0.56
N VAL A 153 -17.68 -3.43 -0.36
CA VAL A 153 -18.30 -2.10 -0.40
C VAL A 153 -17.54 -1.17 -1.34
N SER A 154 -18.28 -0.30 -2.02
CA SER A 154 -17.72 0.77 -2.87
C SER A 154 -17.69 2.13 -2.15
N ALA A 155 -18.29 2.22 -0.97
CA ALA A 155 -18.30 3.41 -0.13
C ALA A 155 -18.22 2.99 1.35
N LEU A 156 -17.49 3.78 2.14
CA LEU A 156 -17.41 3.56 3.57
C LEU A 156 -18.73 3.98 4.25
N PRO A 157 -19.18 3.24 5.28
CA PRO A 157 -20.32 3.69 6.08
C PRO A 157 -19.96 4.96 6.86
N ALA A 158 -20.98 5.64 7.38
CA ALA A 158 -20.78 6.82 8.22
C ALA A 158 -19.93 6.52 9.48
N HIS A 159 -20.07 5.31 10.02
CA HIS A 159 -19.35 4.86 11.21
C HIS A 159 -18.80 3.45 10.98
N MET A 160 -17.54 3.27 11.33
CA MET A 160 -16.84 2.00 11.39
C MET A 160 -16.47 1.71 12.84
N ARG A 161 -16.51 0.44 13.20
CA ARG A 161 -16.05 -0.10 14.49
C ARG A 161 -15.29 -1.39 14.19
N GLY A 162 -14.24 -1.69 14.94
CA GLY A 162 -13.43 -2.88 14.74
C GLY A 162 -12.04 -2.60 14.21
N VAL A 163 -11.46 -3.55 13.49
CA VAL A 163 -10.07 -3.46 13.03
C VAL A 163 -10.02 -3.17 11.54
N VAL A 164 -9.33 -2.10 11.15
CA VAL A 164 -8.97 -1.83 9.77
C VAL A 164 -7.58 -2.44 9.50
N VAL A 165 -7.41 -3.08 8.35
CA VAL A 165 -6.15 -3.60 7.85
C VAL A 165 -5.90 -2.98 6.48
N GLY A 166 -4.69 -2.47 6.27
CA GLY A 166 -4.19 -2.07 4.95
C GLY A 166 -2.77 -2.57 4.81
N ASN A 167 -2.54 -3.50 3.89
CA ASN A 167 -1.20 -4.01 3.57
C ASN A 167 -0.84 -3.56 2.16
N GLU A 168 0.22 -2.76 2.02
CA GLU A 168 0.69 -2.23 0.73
C GLU A 168 -0.42 -1.47 0.01
N VAL A 169 -1.00 -0.49 0.72
CA VAL A 169 -2.12 0.33 0.24
C VAL A 169 -1.71 1.80 0.14
N LEU A 170 -0.84 2.26 1.04
CA LEU A 170 -0.45 3.66 1.09
C LEU A 170 0.57 3.97 -0.01
N ASP A 171 1.47 3.04 -0.33
CA ASP A 171 2.49 3.22 -1.36
C ASP A 171 1.94 3.42 -2.77
N ALA A 172 0.77 2.82 -3.05
CA ALA A 172 0.07 2.94 -4.32
C ALA A 172 -0.77 4.22 -4.41
N MET A 173 -0.92 5.00 -3.33
CA MET A 173 -1.70 6.22 -3.37
C MET A 173 -0.96 7.32 -4.15
N PRO A 174 -1.66 8.08 -5.01
CA PRO A 174 -1.04 9.15 -5.79
C PRO A 174 -0.26 10.17 -4.96
N VAL A 175 0.99 10.40 -5.34
CA VAL A 175 1.89 11.38 -4.73
C VAL A 175 2.11 12.59 -5.63
N GLN A 176 2.44 13.73 -5.02
CA GLN A 176 2.89 14.90 -5.77
C GLN A 176 4.42 14.96 -5.76
N LEU A 177 5.01 15.30 -6.90
CA LEU A 177 6.47 15.40 -7.03
C LEU A 177 6.94 16.84 -6.88
N LEU A 178 7.89 17.04 -5.98
CA LEU A 178 8.58 18.31 -5.80
C LEU A 178 10.03 18.18 -6.27
N VAL A 179 10.48 19.17 -7.04
CA VAL A 179 11.84 19.26 -7.55
C VAL A 179 12.47 20.58 -7.19
N ARG A 180 13.54 20.55 -6.40
CA ARG A 180 14.41 21.70 -6.19
C ARG A 180 15.42 21.73 -7.33
N LYS A 181 15.43 22.82 -8.10
CA LYS A 181 16.46 23.10 -9.12
C LYS A 181 17.10 24.44 -8.83
N SER A 182 18.42 24.46 -8.65
CA SER A 182 19.16 25.71 -8.36
C SER A 182 18.52 26.53 -7.23
N GLY A 183 18.14 25.85 -6.12
CA GLY A 183 17.50 26.46 -4.96
C GLY A 183 16.00 26.81 -5.09
N VAL A 184 15.39 26.62 -6.27
CA VAL A 184 13.97 26.92 -6.49
C VAL A 184 13.15 25.64 -6.58
N TRP A 185 12.09 25.55 -5.78
CA TRP A 185 11.16 24.43 -5.80
C TRP A 185 10.14 24.57 -6.93
N HIS A 186 9.93 23.44 -7.61
CA HIS A 186 8.97 23.25 -8.68
C HIS A 186 8.10 22.05 -8.33
N GLU A 187 6.85 22.09 -8.75
CA GLU A 187 6.02 20.89 -8.83
C GLU A 187 6.29 20.23 -10.17
N ARG A 188 6.61 18.94 -10.14
CA ARG A 188 6.79 18.12 -11.34
C ARG A 188 5.47 17.48 -11.72
N GLY A 189 5.03 17.78 -12.92
CA GLY A 189 3.84 17.20 -13.54
C GLY A 189 4.15 16.61 -14.90
N VAL A 190 3.08 16.31 -15.63
CA VAL A 190 3.11 15.63 -16.92
C VAL A 190 2.44 16.49 -17.99
N VAL A 191 3.05 16.52 -19.16
CA VAL A 191 2.53 17.13 -20.39
C VAL A 191 2.48 16.09 -21.50
N VAL A 192 1.76 16.40 -22.57
CA VAL A 192 1.78 15.59 -23.80
C VAL A 192 2.36 16.42 -24.93
N GLU A 193 3.53 15.99 -25.42
CA GLU A 193 4.24 16.63 -26.51
C GLU A 193 4.47 15.62 -27.64
N GLN A 194 4.07 15.98 -28.86
CA GLN A 194 4.20 15.11 -30.04
C GLN A 194 3.60 13.70 -29.85
N GLY A 195 2.54 13.60 -29.03
CA GLY A 195 1.87 12.33 -28.73
C GLY A 195 2.57 11.46 -27.67
N ALA A 196 3.63 11.95 -27.03
CA ALA A 196 4.34 11.28 -25.95
C ALA A 196 4.18 12.03 -24.63
N LEU A 197 4.13 11.28 -23.52
CA LEU A 197 4.13 11.83 -22.17
C LEU A 197 5.54 12.32 -21.82
N GLN A 198 5.63 13.52 -21.25
CA GLN A 198 6.90 14.10 -20.81
C GLN A 198 6.77 14.80 -19.46
N TRP A 199 7.88 14.85 -18.73
CA TRP A 199 7.99 15.63 -17.50
C TRP A 199 7.96 17.13 -17.79
N SER A 200 7.25 17.88 -16.95
CA SER A 200 7.25 19.34 -17.00
C SER A 200 7.16 19.91 -15.59
N ASP A 201 8.13 20.75 -15.25
CA ASP A 201 8.28 21.33 -13.92
C ASP A 201 7.75 22.77 -13.91
N ARG A 202 6.90 23.12 -12.93
CA ARG A 202 6.35 24.48 -12.74
C ARG A 202 6.74 25.03 -11.37
N PRO A 203 7.18 26.30 -11.25
CA PRO A 203 7.49 26.88 -9.94
C PRO A 203 6.33 26.74 -8.96
N THR A 204 6.62 26.37 -7.71
CA THR A 204 5.58 26.11 -6.71
C THR A 204 5.94 26.67 -5.34
N ALA A 205 4.91 26.94 -4.53
CA ALA A 205 5.05 27.24 -3.11
C ALA A 205 5.06 25.98 -2.24
N LEU A 206 4.70 24.81 -2.78
CA LEU A 206 4.74 23.53 -2.07
C LEU A 206 6.16 23.19 -1.60
N ARG A 207 6.27 22.59 -0.42
CA ARG A 207 7.55 22.20 0.20
C ARG A 207 7.41 20.81 0.83
N PRO A 208 8.51 20.06 0.94
CA PRO A 208 8.59 18.96 1.90
C PRO A 208 8.27 19.47 3.31
N PRO A 209 7.75 18.60 4.21
CA PRO A 209 7.38 18.97 5.57
C PRO A 209 8.58 19.40 6.43
N ILE A 210 9.79 18.98 6.07
CA ILE A 210 11.04 19.40 6.70
C ILE A 210 11.96 20.12 5.70
N GLU A 211 12.81 21.01 6.21
CA GLU A 211 13.84 21.63 5.39
C GLU A 211 14.90 20.59 4.98
N ILE A 212 15.31 20.66 3.72
CA ILE A 212 16.30 19.74 3.15
C ILE A 212 17.63 20.47 3.03
N ASP A 213 18.61 20.00 3.79
CA ASP A 213 19.95 20.56 3.81
C ASP A 213 20.63 20.53 2.43
N GLY A 214 21.54 21.48 2.22
CA GLY A 214 22.35 21.58 1.00
C GLY A 214 21.68 22.34 -0.15
N GLU A 215 22.46 22.57 -1.21
CA GLU A 215 22.06 23.38 -2.37
C GLU A 215 21.84 22.53 -3.64
N HIS A 216 22.09 21.22 -3.57
CA HIS A 216 21.94 20.32 -4.72
C HIS A 216 20.48 20.16 -5.14
N ASP A 217 20.32 19.80 -6.41
CA ASP A 217 19.04 19.45 -6.97
C ASP A 217 18.46 18.23 -6.22
N TYR A 218 17.16 18.29 -5.94
CA TYR A 218 16.49 17.31 -5.09
C TYR A 218 15.11 17.00 -5.68
N LEU A 219 14.80 15.72 -5.86
CA LEU A 219 13.48 15.22 -6.21
C LEU A 219 12.90 14.46 -5.03
N THR A 220 11.61 14.66 -4.74
CA THR A 220 10.91 13.93 -3.69
C THR A 220 9.40 13.99 -3.84
N GLU A 221 8.72 13.24 -3.00
CA GLU A 221 7.28 13.07 -2.93
C GLU A 221 6.70 13.77 -1.70
N ILE A 222 5.51 14.37 -1.85
CA ILE A 222 4.60 14.64 -0.74
C ILE A 222 3.32 13.82 -0.92
N HIS A 223 2.62 13.51 0.18
CA HIS A 223 1.64 12.42 0.23
C HIS A 223 0.21 12.87 0.59
N PRO A 224 -0.33 13.93 -0.06
CA PRO A 224 -1.62 14.50 0.35
C PRO A 224 -2.78 13.49 0.27
N GLN A 225 -2.73 12.56 -0.69
CA GLN A 225 -3.75 11.52 -0.83
C GLN A 225 -3.67 10.46 0.27
N GLY A 226 -2.47 10.03 0.64
CA GLY A 226 -2.24 9.11 1.77
C GLY A 226 -2.72 9.70 3.09
N GLU A 227 -2.40 10.97 3.33
CA GLU A 227 -2.90 11.69 4.50
C GLU A 227 -4.42 11.89 4.45
N ALA A 228 -5.01 12.16 3.28
CA ALA A 228 -6.46 12.30 3.13
C ALA A 228 -7.19 10.98 3.39
N PHE A 229 -6.60 9.85 3.00
CA PHE A 229 -7.10 8.53 3.35
C PHE A 229 -7.12 8.31 4.86
N VAL A 230 -6.03 8.66 5.56
CA VAL A 230 -5.95 8.56 7.03
C VAL A 230 -6.97 9.48 7.71
N ARG A 231 -7.13 10.72 7.24
CA ARG A 231 -8.18 11.64 7.72
C ARG A 231 -9.58 11.06 7.51
N THR A 232 -9.80 10.36 6.40
CA THR A 232 -11.06 9.66 6.14
C THR A 232 -11.25 8.51 7.13
N LEU A 233 -10.22 7.70 7.40
CA LEU A 233 -10.29 6.66 8.43
C LEU A 233 -10.61 7.25 9.82
N ALA A 234 -10.00 8.39 10.18
CA ALA A 234 -10.24 9.08 11.44
C ALA A 234 -11.68 9.60 11.60
N ASP A 235 -12.29 10.08 10.51
CA ASP A 235 -13.70 10.47 10.47
C ASP A 235 -14.64 9.27 10.68
N ARG A 236 -14.34 8.14 10.03
CA ARG A 236 -15.23 6.96 10.06
C ARG A 236 -15.01 6.05 11.27
N LEU A 237 -13.78 5.85 11.72
CA LEU A 237 -13.43 4.89 12.78
C LEU A 237 -13.80 5.44 14.16
N THR A 238 -14.94 4.98 14.68
CA THR A 238 -15.48 5.45 15.97
C THR A 238 -14.96 4.66 17.17
N LEU A 239 -14.51 3.42 16.97
CA LEU A 239 -13.91 2.56 18.00
C LEU A 239 -13.09 1.46 17.33
N GLY A 240 -11.85 1.25 17.75
CA GLY A 240 -10.97 0.22 17.20
C GLY A 240 -9.63 0.78 16.71
N ALA A 241 -8.95 0.01 15.86
CA ALA A 241 -7.63 0.38 15.33
C ALA A 241 -7.52 0.10 13.83
N ALA A 242 -6.71 0.89 13.14
CA ALA A 242 -6.18 0.62 11.81
C ALA A 242 -4.73 0.16 11.92
N LEU A 243 -4.44 -1.01 11.35
CA LEU A 243 -3.09 -1.56 11.19
C LEU A 243 -2.69 -1.36 9.73
N LEU A 244 -1.74 -0.46 9.49
CA LEU A 244 -1.24 -0.12 8.17
C LEU A 244 0.19 -0.63 8.04
N LEU A 245 0.42 -1.52 7.07
CA LEU A 245 1.69 -2.19 6.82
C LEU A 245 2.19 -1.78 5.45
N ASP A 246 3.37 -1.16 5.40
CA ASP A 246 3.88 -0.61 4.15
C ASP A 246 5.39 -0.33 4.24
N TYR A 247 6.06 -0.11 3.12
CA TYR A 247 7.47 0.25 3.08
C TYR A 247 7.68 1.76 3.06
N GLY A 248 8.56 2.22 3.95
CA GLY A 248 8.77 3.65 4.13
C GLY A 248 9.51 4.02 5.41
N PHE A 249 9.48 5.31 5.71
CA PHE A 249 10.37 5.93 6.67
C PHE A 249 9.69 7.07 7.45
N PRO A 250 10.21 7.43 8.65
CA PRO A 250 9.94 8.74 9.25
C PRO A 250 10.56 9.86 8.40
N GLU A 251 10.10 11.11 8.61
CA GLU A 251 10.50 12.28 7.82
C GLU A 251 12.02 12.50 7.74
N SER A 252 12.73 12.30 8.85
CA SER A 252 14.20 12.46 8.92
C SER A 252 14.97 11.49 8.01
N GLU A 253 14.41 10.32 7.73
CA GLU A 253 14.98 9.30 6.83
C GLU A 253 14.39 9.37 5.41
N TYR A 254 13.14 9.82 5.29
CA TYR A 254 12.46 10.03 4.01
C TYR A 254 13.10 11.19 3.24
N TYR A 255 13.20 12.35 3.88
CA TYR A 255 13.74 13.57 3.26
C TYR A 255 15.23 13.77 3.57
N HIS A 256 15.92 12.68 3.90
CA HIS A 256 17.37 12.71 4.16
C HIS A 256 18.12 13.22 2.93
N VAL A 257 19.15 14.05 3.15
CA VAL A 257 19.92 14.76 2.10
C VAL A 257 20.42 13.86 0.95
N GLN A 258 20.71 12.58 1.26
CA GLN A 258 21.19 11.59 0.28
C GLN A 258 20.07 10.96 -0.56
N ARG A 259 18.80 11.08 -0.18
CA ARG A 259 17.64 10.58 -0.93
C ARG A 259 17.13 11.61 -1.94
N HIS A 260 18.06 12.22 -2.66
CA HIS A 260 17.78 13.33 -3.58
C HIS A 260 17.12 12.92 -4.91
N MET A 261 16.83 11.62 -5.09
CA MET A 261 16.19 11.06 -6.29
C MET A 261 14.75 10.59 -6.02
N GLY A 262 14.21 10.85 -4.83
CA GLY A 262 12.88 10.40 -4.42
C GLY A 262 12.81 8.89 -4.20
N THR A 263 11.60 8.37 -4.21
CA THR A 263 11.28 6.96 -4.00
C THR A 263 10.30 6.38 -5.00
N VAL A 264 9.81 7.17 -5.97
CA VAL A 264 8.97 6.65 -7.04
C VAL A 264 9.68 5.51 -7.78
N MET A 265 9.00 4.36 -7.85
CA MET A 265 9.47 3.16 -8.53
C MET A 265 8.31 2.52 -9.29
N CYS A 266 8.61 1.94 -10.45
CA CYS A 266 7.65 1.19 -11.24
C CYS A 266 8.01 -0.28 -11.23
N HIS A 267 6.99 -1.15 -11.23
CA HIS A 267 7.18 -2.60 -11.22
C HIS A 267 6.37 -3.25 -12.35
N GLN A 268 7.04 -4.10 -13.13
CA GLN A 268 6.42 -4.88 -14.20
C GLN A 268 7.20 -6.17 -14.44
N ALA A 269 6.51 -7.32 -14.40
CA ALA A 269 7.05 -8.64 -14.65
C ALA A 269 8.36 -8.93 -13.86
N HIS A 270 8.38 -8.60 -12.56
CA HIS A 270 9.54 -8.72 -11.65
C HIS A 270 10.75 -7.86 -12.05
N GLN A 271 10.54 -6.81 -12.86
CA GLN A 271 11.54 -5.80 -13.16
C GLN A 271 11.10 -4.46 -12.56
N SER A 272 12.08 -3.72 -12.05
CA SER A 272 11.87 -2.39 -11.49
C SER A 272 12.58 -1.33 -12.34
N ASP A 273 11.92 -0.20 -12.55
CA ASP A 273 12.51 0.96 -13.20
C ASP A 273 11.89 2.28 -12.71
N PRO A 274 12.57 3.42 -12.86
CA PRO A 274 12.10 4.69 -12.32
C PRO A 274 11.19 5.49 -13.28
N ASP A 275 10.79 4.94 -14.44
CA ASP A 275 10.07 5.71 -15.47
C ASP A 275 8.56 5.34 -15.53
N PRO A 276 7.69 6.12 -14.84
CA PRO A 276 6.25 5.90 -14.83
C PRO A 276 5.55 6.34 -16.11
N LEU A 277 6.22 7.10 -16.99
CA LEU A 277 5.62 7.62 -18.23
C LEU A 277 5.62 6.58 -19.36
N GLN A 278 6.27 5.44 -19.16
CA GLN A 278 6.33 4.33 -20.10
C GLN A 278 5.38 3.18 -19.73
N ALA A 279 4.85 2.51 -20.76
CA ALA A 279 3.94 1.37 -20.62
C ALA A 279 2.79 1.62 -19.63
N VAL A 280 2.23 2.83 -19.66
CA VAL A 280 1.23 3.31 -18.69
C VAL A 280 0.03 2.35 -18.63
N GLY A 281 -0.38 2.01 -17.41
CA GLY A 281 -1.44 1.03 -17.13
C GLY A 281 -0.97 -0.43 -17.15
N LEU A 282 0.26 -0.72 -17.58
CA LEU A 282 0.87 -2.05 -17.52
C LEU A 282 1.92 -2.19 -16.41
N LYS A 283 2.33 -1.09 -15.79
CA LYS A 283 3.23 -1.08 -14.64
C LYS A 283 2.48 -0.64 -13.41
N ASP A 284 2.87 -1.20 -12.27
CA ASP A 284 2.61 -0.55 -11.00
C ASP A 284 3.49 0.69 -10.86
N ILE A 285 3.02 1.67 -10.10
CA ILE A 285 3.74 2.90 -9.76
C ILE A 285 3.54 3.07 -8.27
N THR A 286 4.63 3.14 -7.51
CA THR A 286 4.57 3.26 -6.06
C THR A 286 5.56 4.30 -5.57
N ALA A 287 5.30 4.85 -4.40
CA ALA A 287 6.24 5.68 -3.65
C ALA A 287 6.30 5.16 -2.22
N HIS A 288 7.45 5.30 -1.56
CA HIS A 288 7.53 4.89 -0.15
C HIS A 288 6.62 5.78 0.71
N VAL A 289 6.22 5.26 1.86
CA VAL A 289 5.36 5.99 2.80
C VAL A 289 6.17 6.92 3.70
N ASN A 290 5.74 8.17 3.83
CA ASN A 290 6.14 9.06 4.92
C ASN A 290 5.30 8.74 6.17
N PHE A 291 5.83 7.93 7.10
CA PHE A 291 5.11 7.51 8.30
C PHE A 291 4.90 8.65 9.32
N THR A 292 5.78 9.66 9.35
CA THR A 292 5.56 10.86 10.17
C THR A 292 4.32 11.60 9.69
N GLY A 293 4.21 11.84 8.38
CA GLY A 293 3.02 12.47 7.78
C GLY A 293 1.72 11.70 8.04
N ILE A 294 1.77 10.36 7.98
CA ILE A 294 0.63 9.49 8.32
C ILE A 294 0.24 9.62 9.79
N ALA A 295 1.20 9.62 10.70
CA ALA A 295 0.97 9.76 12.13
C ALA A 295 0.37 11.14 12.48
N LEU A 296 0.93 12.21 11.92
CA LEU A 296 0.42 13.58 12.11
C LEU A 296 -0.99 13.74 11.55
N ALA A 297 -1.26 13.25 10.34
CA ALA A 297 -2.59 13.29 9.74
C ALA A 297 -3.64 12.55 10.59
N ALA A 298 -3.23 11.47 11.27
CA ALA A 298 -4.08 10.74 12.21
C ALA A 298 -4.37 11.54 13.48
N GLN A 299 -3.31 12.09 14.10
CA GLN A 299 -3.41 12.88 15.34
C GLN A 299 -4.24 14.14 15.14
N ASP A 300 -4.00 14.89 14.07
CA ASP A 300 -4.73 16.10 13.72
C ASP A 300 -6.23 15.82 13.48
N ALA A 301 -6.56 14.60 13.05
CA ALA A 301 -7.93 14.14 12.84
C ALA A 301 -8.53 13.40 14.06
N GLY A 302 -7.81 13.34 15.19
CA GLY A 302 -8.30 12.77 16.45
C GLY A 302 -8.25 11.25 16.55
N LEU A 303 -7.28 10.61 15.91
CA LEU A 303 -6.85 9.24 16.22
C LEU A 303 -5.56 9.26 17.04
N ASP A 304 -5.41 8.27 17.91
CA ASP A 304 -4.18 8.01 18.66
C ASP A 304 -3.20 7.21 17.80
N VAL A 305 -1.90 7.50 17.94
CA VAL A 305 -0.84 6.62 17.41
C VAL A 305 -0.57 5.56 18.48
N LEU A 306 -1.07 4.34 18.24
CA LEU A 306 -1.00 3.22 19.17
C LEU A 306 0.34 2.48 19.13
N GLY A 307 1.12 2.68 18.06
CA GLY A 307 2.47 2.17 17.93
C GLY A 307 3.01 2.30 16.51
N TYR A 308 4.34 2.27 16.37
CA TYR A 308 5.04 2.27 15.09
C TYR A 308 6.34 1.47 15.20
N THR A 309 6.56 0.49 14.32
CA THR A 309 7.79 -0.33 14.36
C THR A 309 8.10 -0.94 12.98
N SER A 310 9.21 -1.66 12.87
CA SER A 310 9.53 -2.43 11.66
C SER A 310 8.69 -3.72 11.58
N GLN A 311 8.46 -4.23 10.37
CA GLN A 311 7.73 -5.48 10.15
C GLN A 311 8.34 -6.63 10.95
N ALA A 312 9.68 -6.72 11.01
CA ALA A 312 10.36 -7.75 11.78
C ALA A 312 9.95 -7.73 13.26
N HIS A 313 10.05 -6.57 13.91
CA HIS A 313 9.66 -6.42 15.32
C HIS A 313 8.19 -6.74 15.52
N PHE A 314 7.32 -6.21 14.66
CA PHE A 314 5.89 -6.47 14.72
C PHE A 314 5.56 -7.96 14.66
N LEU A 315 6.06 -8.66 13.64
CA LEU A 315 5.77 -10.08 13.44
C LEU A 315 6.37 -10.96 14.54
N ILE A 316 7.60 -10.67 14.98
CA ILE A 316 8.24 -11.39 16.10
C ILE A 316 7.42 -11.21 17.39
N ASN A 317 7.02 -9.98 17.71
CA ASN A 317 6.20 -9.69 18.87
C ASN A 317 4.81 -10.35 18.79
N CYS A 318 4.29 -10.52 17.58
CA CYS A 318 3.07 -11.28 17.30
C CYS A 318 3.29 -12.80 17.26
N GLY A 319 4.48 -13.29 17.58
CA GLY A 319 4.78 -14.71 17.78
C GLY A 319 5.11 -15.50 16.50
N LEU A 320 5.62 -14.82 15.47
CA LEU A 320 6.02 -15.48 14.22
C LEU A 320 7.08 -16.56 14.45
N VAL A 321 8.04 -16.30 15.35
CA VAL A 321 9.15 -17.23 15.61
C VAL A 321 8.65 -18.56 16.17
N GLU A 322 7.68 -18.52 17.08
CA GLU A 322 7.03 -19.70 17.63
C GLU A 322 6.25 -20.44 16.54
N ALA A 323 5.51 -19.72 15.70
CA ALA A 323 4.76 -20.31 14.59
C ALA A 323 5.68 -20.99 13.56
N MET A 324 6.89 -20.46 13.36
CA MET A 324 7.89 -21.08 12.50
C MET A 324 8.43 -22.41 13.05
N GLN A 325 8.33 -22.73 14.33
CA GLN A 325 8.90 -23.98 14.88
C GLN A 325 8.17 -25.20 14.32
N ASP A 326 6.85 -25.11 14.23
CA ASP A 326 5.97 -26.20 13.80
C ASP A 326 5.70 -26.19 12.28
N ALA A 327 6.10 -25.13 11.58
CA ALA A 327 5.84 -24.96 10.15
C ALA A 327 6.75 -25.84 9.27
N PRO A 328 6.25 -26.30 8.09
CA PRO A 328 7.06 -26.95 7.08
C PRO A 328 8.25 -26.10 6.63
N LEU A 329 9.34 -26.74 6.21
CA LEU A 329 10.57 -26.04 5.79
C LEU A 329 10.34 -24.90 4.78
N PRO A 330 9.55 -25.07 3.69
CA PRO A 330 9.30 -23.98 2.75
C PRO A 330 8.67 -22.74 3.38
N GLU A 331 7.68 -22.92 4.26
CA GLU A 331 7.01 -21.83 4.96
C GLU A 331 7.95 -21.11 5.93
N ARG A 332 8.84 -21.85 6.62
CA ARG A 332 9.86 -21.26 7.48
C ARG A 332 10.85 -20.41 6.69
N VAL A 333 11.30 -20.89 5.54
CA VAL A 333 12.23 -20.13 4.67
C VAL A 333 11.55 -18.87 4.14
N ALA A 334 10.27 -18.95 3.75
CA ALA A 334 9.50 -17.78 3.35
C ALA A 334 9.32 -16.79 4.51
N ALA A 335 9.01 -17.27 5.72
CA ALA A 335 8.85 -16.43 6.92
C ALA A 335 10.17 -15.75 7.35
N GLN A 336 11.33 -16.37 7.11
CA GLN A 336 12.62 -15.72 7.36
C GLN A 336 12.77 -14.42 6.55
N LYS A 337 12.33 -14.41 5.28
CA LYS A 337 12.38 -13.20 4.44
C LYS A 337 11.51 -12.06 4.98
N LEU A 338 10.43 -12.39 5.71
CA LEU A 338 9.55 -11.39 6.33
C LEU A 338 10.23 -10.61 7.47
N ILE A 339 11.29 -11.16 8.09
CA ILE A 339 11.94 -10.60 9.28
C ILE A 339 13.41 -10.26 9.10
N MET A 340 14.06 -10.74 8.03
CA MET A 340 15.45 -10.40 7.72
C MET A 340 15.57 -8.94 7.27
N GLU A 341 16.56 -8.24 7.82
CA GLU A 341 16.79 -6.80 7.59
C GLU A 341 17.05 -6.46 6.11
N HIS A 342 17.79 -7.29 5.39
CA HIS A 342 18.11 -7.11 3.97
C HIS A 342 16.99 -7.54 3.02
N GLU A 343 15.87 -8.03 3.57
CA GLU A 343 14.66 -8.42 2.84
C GLU A 343 13.54 -7.44 3.26
N MET A 344 12.44 -7.94 3.81
CA MET A 344 11.28 -7.11 4.17
C MET A 344 11.33 -6.59 5.61
N GLY A 345 12.17 -7.18 6.47
CA GLY A 345 12.06 -7.04 7.92
C GLY A 345 12.27 -5.62 8.46
N GLU A 346 13.22 -4.88 7.87
CA GLU A 346 13.47 -3.48 8.24
C GLU A 346 12.84 -2.51 7.27
N PHE A 347 12.76 -2.87 5.99
CA PHE A 347 12.22 -2.01 4.94
C PHE A 347 10.72 -1.71 5.14
N PHE A 348 9.94 -2.74 5.46
CA PHE A 348 8.54 -2.59 5.82
C PHE A 348 8.38 -2.14 7.27
N LYS A 349 7.37 -1.30 7.50
CA LYS A 349 6.95 -0.80 8.81
C LYS A 349 5.49 -1.13 9.04
N VAL A 350 5.12 -1.10 10.32
CA VAL A 350 3.73 -1.21 10.76
C VAL A 350 3.43 0.00 11.62
N ILE A 351 2.36 0.71 11.31
CA ILE A 351 1.79 1.75 12.17
C ILE A 351 0.38 1.33 12.60
N ALA A 352 0.10 1.50 13.89
CA ALA A 352 -1.23 1.33 14.45
C ALA A 352 -1.82 2.68 14.83
N LEU A 353 -2.99 2.99 14.29
CA LEU A 353 -3.76 4.20 14.59
C LEU A 353 -5.08 3.79 15.20
N GLY A 354 -5.66 4.50 16.16
CA GLY A 354 -6.95 4.06 16.71
C GLY A 354 -7.68 5.03 17.60
N ARG A 355 -8.84 4.58 18.06
CA ARG A 355 -9.73 5.32 18.96
C ARG A 355 -10.34 4.35 19.96
N GLY A 356 -10.23 4.68 21.25
CA GLY A 356 -10.84 3.88 22.32
C GLY A 356 -10.22 2.48 22.47
N VAL A 357 -8.92 2.34 22.17
CA VAL A 357 -8.16 1.11 22.37
C VAL A 357 -7.26 1.31 23.59
N ASP A 358 -7.74 0.88 24.76
CA ASP A 358 -7.09 1.13 26.06
C ASP A 358 -6.22 -0.06 26.51
N VAL A 359 -5.37 -0.54 25.59
CA VAL A 359 -4.41 -1.63 25.85
C VAL A 359 -3.12 -1.39 25.07
N SER A 360 -1.97 -1.76 25.64
CA SER A 360 -0.73 -1.81 24.88
C SER A 360 -0.78 -2.94 23.85
N LEU A 361 -0.57 -2.58 22.59
CA LEU A 361 -0.63 -3.53 21.48
C LEU A 361 0.60 -4.42 21.44
N ARG A 362 0.39 -5.75 21.35
CA ARG A 362 1.47 -6.74 21.46
C ARG A 362 2.54 -6.56 20.40
N GLY A 363 2.16 -6.24 19.17
CA GLY A 363 3.06 -6.05 18.04
C GLY A 363 4.10 -4.95 18.28
N PHE A 364 3.85 -4.06 19.23
CA PHE A 364 4.69 -2.92 19.57
C PHE A 364 5.33 -3.07 20.96
N ALA A 365 5.21 -4.24 21.60
CA ALA A 365 5.74 -4.47 22.95
C ALA A 365 7.27 -4.33 23.04
N ARG A 366 7.99 -4.58 21.94
CA ARG A 366 9.45 -4.38 21.85
C ARG A 366 9.82 -3.74 20.52
N GLY A 367 10.79 -2.83 20.57
CA GLY A 367 11.25 -2.13 19.38
C GLY A 367 10.24 -1.13 18.83
N ASP A 368 9.31 -0.62 19.65
CA ASP A 368 8.49 0.53 19.26
C ASP A 368 9.38 1.74 18.97
N ARG A 369 9.09 2.39 17.85
CA ARG A 369 9.83 3.50 17.27
C ARG A 369 8.95 4.74 17.15
N THR A 370 7.82 4.82 17.85
CA THR A 370 6.93 5.99 17.81
C THR A 370 7.66 7.27 18.15
N HIS A 371 8.67 7.20 19.04
CA HIS A 371 9.57 8.32 19.36
C HIS A 371 10.47 8.82 18.22
N ARG A 372 10.52 8.11 17.08
CA ARG A 372 11.28 8.49 15.87
C ARG A 372 10.38 9.08 14.79
N LEU A 373 9.06 9.09 14.99
CA LEU A 373 8.11 9.73 14.08
C LEU A 373 8.16 11.24 14.20
#